data_AF-A0A971U157-F1
#
_entry.id   AF-A0A971U157-F1
#
_cell.length_a   1.000
_cell.length_b   1.000
_cell.length_c   1.000
_cell.angle_alpha   90.00
_cell.angle_beta   90.00
_cell.angle_gamma   90.00
#
_symmetry.space_group_name_H-M   'P 1'
#
loop_
_entity.id
_entity.type
_entity.pdbx_description
1 polymer ?
#
loop_
_entity_poly.entity_id
_entity_poly.type
_entity_poly.pdbx_seq_one_letter_code
_entity_poly.pdbx_strand_id
1 'polypeptide(L)'
;MQISLDQFLSAIMARVDNLEATIDDLRLRTNIAMRLVKIMAPDFTRDDVKKAVEDELEITMNAGLMEENERGEEITDRLTDNIYDWLQGDVSELKERMDEYRKKMQEAMEAEKSKVIDVAPAGFVNQLGQERGSKKGKILF
;
A
#
# COMPACT_ATOMS: atom_id res chain seq x y z
N MET A 1 -16.95 -13.75 27.12
CA MET A 1 -17.15 -13.29 25.73
C MET A 1 -16.17 -14.05 24.84
N GLN A 2 -16.61 -15.10 24.16
CA GLN A 2 -15.82 -15.72 23.08
C GLN A 2 -16.08 -14.88 21.83
N ILE A 3 -15.15 -13.99 21.50
CA ILE A 3 -15.18 -13.23 20.26
C ILE A 3 -14.91 -14.25 19.15
N SER A 4 -15.85 -14.41 18.21
CA SER A 4 -15.61 -15.27 17.04
C SER A 4 -14.54 -14.62 16.15
N LEU A 5 -13.80 -15.44 15.40
CA LEU A 5 -12.73 -14.96 14.52
C LEU A 5 -13.22 -13.87 13.56
N ASP A 6 -14.47 -13.99 13.09
CA ASP A 6 -15.12 -13.03 12.19
C ASP A 6 -15.40 -11.69 12.86
N GLN A 7 -15.76 -11.68 14.15
CA GLN A 7 -15.95 -10.43 14.90
C GLN A 7 -14.63 -9.72 15.18
N PHE A 8 -13.55 -10.47 15.39
CA PHE A 8 -12.21 -9.92 15.54
C PHE A 8 -11.68 -9.34 14.22
N LEU A 9 -11.85 -10.06 13.11
CA LEU A 9 -11.50 -9.60 11.76
C LEU A 9 -12.27 -8.34 11.37
N SER A 10 -13.58 -8.30 11.63
CA SER A 10 -14.42 -7.13 11.35
C SER A 10 -14.00 -5.90 12.16
N ALA A 11 -13.61 -6.08 13.43
CA ALA A 11 -13.11 -5.00 14.27
C ALA A 11 -11.73 -4.47 13.82
N ILE A 12 -10.87 -5.34 13.29
CA ILE A 12 -9.58 -4.95 12.71
C ILE A 12 -9.79 -4.19 11.40
N MET A 13 -10.62 -4.70 10.49
CA MET A 13 -10.92 -4.02 9.22
C MET A 13 -11.46 -2.62 9.47
N ALA A 14 -12.45 -2.47 10.37
CA ALA A 14 -12.99 -1.16 10.71
C ALA A 14 -11.93 -0.19 11.30
N ARG A 15 -10.92 -0.69 12.01
CA ARG A 15 -9.80 0.15 12.49
C ARG A 15 -8.85 0.52 11.36
N VAL A 16 -8.57 -0.40 10.44
CA VAL A 16 -7.74 -0.16 9.27
C VAL A 16 -8.38 0.89 8.37
N ASP A 17 -9.68 0.76 8.08
CA ASP A 17 -10.43 1.73 7.27
C ASP A 17 -10.43 3.12 7.90
N ASN A 18 -10.59 3.21 9.23
CA ASN A 18 -10.51 4.49 9.94
C ASN A 18 -9.08 5.08 9.93
N LEU A 19 -8.05 4.25 10.03
CA LEU A 19 -6.66 4.70 9.91
C LEU A 19 -6.38 5.21 8.50
N GLU A 20 -6.85 4.51 7.47
CA GLU A 20 -6.73 4.94 6.07
C GLU A 20 -7.39 6.30 5.85
N ALA A 21 -8.64 6.46 6.29
CA ALA A 21 -9.34 7.75 6.21
C ALA A 21 -8.62 8.88 6.95
N THR A 22 -8.03 8.57 8.11
CA THR A 22 -7.25 9.54 8.89
C THR A 22 -5.94 9.93 8.20
N ILE A 23 -5.26 8.96 7.57
CA ILE A 23 -4.02 9.19 6.81
C ILE A 23 -4.32 10.06 5.59
N ASP A 24 -5.43 9.83 4.90
CA ASP A 24 -5.83 10.63 3.74
C ASP A 24 -6.19 12.08 4.11
N ASP A 25 -6.92 12.28 5.22
CA ASP A 25 -7.18 13.63 5.75
C ASP A 25 -5.88 14.33 6.16
N LEU A 26 -4.97 13.62 6.85
CA LEU A 26 -3.67 14.16 7.23
C LEU A 26 -2.86 14.58 5.99
N ARG A 27 -2.80 13.72 4.98
CA ARG A 27 -2.13 14.02 3.70
C ARG A 27 -2.72 15.26 3.04
N LEU A 28 -4.04 15.37 2.99
CA LEU A 28 -4.71 16.53 2.40
C LEU A 28 -4.35 17.82 3.13
N ARG A 29 -4.40 17.83 4.46
CA ARG A 29 -4.04 18.99 5.28
C ARG A 29 -2.57 19.38 5.11
N THR A 30 -1.68 18.40 5.14
CA THR A 30 -0.24 18.62 4.91
C THR A 30 0.02 19.19 3.52
N ASN A 31 -0.65 18.67 2.48
CA ASN A 31 -0.55 19.21 1.12
C ASN A 31 -0.95 20.68 1.04
N ILE A 32 -2.08 21.04 1.65
CA ILE A 32 -2.56 22.42 1.67
C ILE A 32 -1.56 23.32 2.41
N ALA A 33 -1.07 22.89 3.58
CA ALA A 33 -0.08 23.63 4.34
C ALA A 33 1.22 23.86 3.55
N MET A 34 1.75 22.84 2.89
CA MET A 34 2.96 22.94 2.07
C MET A 34 2.77 23.86 0.87
N ARG A 35 1.59 23.85 0.24
CA ARG A 35 1.25 24.81 -0.83
C ARG A 35 1.16 26.24 -0.31
N LEU A 36 0.61 26.46 0.89
CA LEU A 36 0.61 27.77 1.52
C LEU A 36 2.04 28.26 1.82
N VAL A 37 2.90 27.40 2.35
CA VAL A 37 4.32 27.72 2.60
C VAL A 37 5.02 28.13 1.31
N LYS A 38 4.84 27.38 0.21
CA LYS A 38 5.41 27.72 -1.10
C LYS A 38 4.90 29.06 -1.66
N ILE A 39 3.64 29.43 -1.39
CA ILE A 39 3.08 30.73 -1.78
C ILE A 39 3.72 31.86 -0.95
N MET A 40 3.94 31.63 0.34
CA MET A 40 4.50 32.62 1.27
C MET A 40 6.02 32.81 1.11
N ALA A 41 6.73 31.74 0.72
CA ALA A 41 8.18 31.73 0.53
C ALA A 41 8.50 31.06 -0.83
N PRO A 42 8.47 31.84 -1.93
CA PRO A 42 8.62 31.31 -3.29
C PRO A 42 10.03 30.78 -3.60
N ASP A 43 11.04 31.26 -2.88
CA ASP A 43 12.46 30.92 -3.10
C ASP A 43 12.95 29.76 -2.23
N PHE A 44 12.04 28.88 -1.78
CA PHE A 44 12.40 27.73 -0.95
C PHE A 44 13.37 26.80 -1.68
N THR A 45 14.55 26.58 -1.12
CA THR A 45 15.57 25.71 -1.71
C THR A 45 15.58 24.32 -1.07
N ARG A 46 16.21 23.36 -1.76
CA ARG A 46 16.46 22.03 -1.19
C ARG A 46 17.28 22.13 0.11
N ASP A 47 18.22 23.06 0.19
CA ASP A 47 19.07 23.24 1.37
C ASP A 47 18.27 23.74 2.59
N ASP A 48 17.24 24.54 2.38
CA ASP A 48 16.33 24.96 3.45
C ASP A 48 15.52 23.78 3.99
N VAL A 49 15.10 22.86 3.11
CA VAL A 49 14.46 21.60 3.51
C VAL A 49 15.45 20.71 4.25
N LYS A 50 16.70 20.60 3.77
CA LYS A 50 17.73 19.76 4.40
C LYS A 50 17.99 20.17 5.84
N LYS A 51 18.14 21.48 6.09
CA LYS A 51 18.31 22.02 7.45
C LYS A 51 17.13 21.68 8.35
N ALA A 52 15.90 21.86 7.85
CA ALA A 52 14.71 21.52 8.63
C ALA A 52 14.63 20.02 8.98
N VAL A 53 15.07 19.14 8.07
CA VAL A 53 15.16 17.69 8.33
C VAL A 53 16.25 17.38 9.35
N GLU A 54 17.42 18.00 9.23
CA GLU A 54 18.52 17.82 10.20
C GLU A 54 18.12 18.26 11.60
N ASP A 55 17.46 19.41 11.72
CA ASP A 55 16.95 19.94 12.99
C ASP A 55 15.90 19.00 13.61
N GLU A 56 14.96 18.48 12.81
CA GLU A 56 13.93 17.56 13.29
C GLU A 56 14.51 16.21 13.74
N LEU A 57 15.49 15.67 12.99
CA LEU A 57 16.19 14.44 13.39
C LEU A 57 16.98 14.65 14.69
N GLU A 58 17.59 15.82 14.88
CA GLU A 58 18.25 16.18 16.13
C GLU A 58 17.28 16.30 17.30
N ILE A 59 16.12 16.93 17.10
CA ILE A 59 15.05 17.00 18.10
C ILE A 59 14.57 15.58 18.48
N THR A 60 14.38 14.72 17.49
CA THR A 60 13.92 13.33 17.69
C THR A 60 14.95 12.51 18.48
N MET A 61 16.23 12.69 18.20
CA MET A 61 17.32 12.09 18.96
C MET A 61 17.37 12.61 20.40
N ASN A 62 17.26 13.93 20.59
CA ASN A 62 17.22 14.55 21.91
C ASN A 62 16.01 14.11 22.74
N ALA A 63 14.89 13.77 22.09
CA ALA A 63 13.71 13.20 22.73
C ALA A 63 13.87 11.71 23.10
N GLY A 64 14.98 11.06 22.71
CA GLY A 64 15.23 9.64 22.93
C GLY A 64 14.38 8.71 22.06
N LEU A 65 13.83 9.23 20.96
CA LEU A 65 12.99 8.47 20.03
C LEU A 65 13.76 7.84 18.87
N MET A 66 15.07 8.12 18.77
CA MET A 66 15.95 7.68 17.69
C MET A 66 17.36 7.49 18.22
N GLU A 67 18.05 6.44 17.77
CA GLU A 67 19.45 6.20 18.13
C GLU A 67 20.40 6.93 17.15
N GLU A 68 21.58 7.36 17.62
CA GLU A 68 22.53 8.20 16.83
C GLU A 68 23.06 7.49 15.55
N ASN A 69 23.17 6.17 15.60
CA ASN A 69 23.47 5.27 14.48
C ASN A 69 22.37 5.24 13.39
N GLU A 70 21.14 5.66 13.71
CA GLU A 70 20.04 5.76 12.73
C GLU A 70 20.11 7.09 11.96
N ARG A 71 20.92 8.07 12.41
CA ARG A 71 21.14 9.34 11.73
C ARG A 71 22.20 9.18 10.63
N GLY A 72 21.80 8.55 9.52
CA GLY A 72 22.60 8.49 8.31
C GLY A 72 22.44 9.74 7.44
N GLU A 73 23.53 10.23 6.84
CA GLU A 73 23.49 11.26 5.79
C GLU A 73 22.58 10.81 4.64
N GLU A 74 22.60 9.53 4.31
CA GLU A 74 21.70 8.89 3.33
C GLU A 74 20.21 9.03 3.71
N ILE A 75 19.85 8.86 4.99
CA ILE A 75 18.47 8.99 5.47
C ILE A 75 18.03 10.46 5.42
N THR A 76 18.92 11.36 5.83
CA THR A 76 18.68 12.81 5.81
C THR A 76 18.45 13.30 4.40
N ASP A 77 19.31 12.94 3.45
CA ASP A 77 19.17 13.33 2.04
C ASP A 77 17.93 12.70 1.40
N ARG A 78 17.64 11.42 1.69
CA ARG A 78 16.43 10.76 1.19
C ARG A 78 15.15 11.43 1.71
N LEU A 79 15.09 11.79 2.99
CA LEU A 79 13.94 12.51 3.55
C LEU A 79 13.82 13.91 2.94
N THR A 80 14.94 14.60 2.78
CA THR A 80 15.03 15.91 2.13
C THR A 80 14.48 15.87 0.71
N ASP A 81 14.93 14.93 -0.11
CA ASP A 81 14.48 14.77 -1.50
C ASP A 81 12.98 14.50 -1.56
N ASN A 82 12.49 13.55 -0.75
CA ASN A 82 11.05 13.23 -0.72
C ASN A 82 10.19 14.45 -0.34
N ILE A 83 10.60 15.22 0.67
CA ILE A 83 9.85 16.40 1.11
C ILE A 83 9.93 17.52 0.07
N TYR A 84 11.11 17.73 -0.52
CA TYR A 84 11.34 18.75 -1.54
C TYR A 84 10.56 18.46 -2.83
N ASP A 85 10.59 17.23 -3.33
CA ASP A 85 9.81 16.78 -4.48
C ASP A 85 8.30 16.91 -4.22
N TRP A 86 7.88 16.62 -2.99
CA TRP A 86 6.49 16.80 -2.58
C TRP A 86 6.08 18.28 -2.56
N LEU A 87 6.95 19.18 -2.08
CA LEU A 87 6.73 20.64 -2.08
C LEU A 87 6.72 21.23 -3.50
N GLN A 88 7.63 20.77 -4.36
CA GLN A 88 7.60 21.03 -5.80
C GLN A 88 6.22 20.66 -6.34
N GLY A 89 5.74 19.48 -5.95
CA GLY A 89 4.43 18.95 -6.26
C GLY A 89 4.21 18.96 -7.76
N ASP A 90 5.18 18.36 -8.46
CA ASP A 90 5.15 18.22 -9.89
C ASP A 90 3.99 17.27 -10.24
N VAL A 91 2.88 17.87 -10.66
CA VAL A 91 1.68 17.15 -11.11
C VAL A 91 2.03 16.22 -12.27
N SER A 92 3.09 16.54 -13.01
CA SER A 92 3.63 15.77 -14.12
C SER A 92 4.19 14.43 -13.64
N GLU A 93 5.03 14.45 -12.60
CA GLU A 93 5.63 13.24 -12.03
C GLU A 93 4.60 12.39 -11.28
N LEU A 94 3.65 13.02 -10.58
CA LEU A 94 2.56 12.29 -9.93
C LEU A 94 1.68 11.57 -10.96
N LYS A 95 1.38 12.21 -12.10
CA LYS A 95 0.64 11.58 -13.21
C LYS A 95 1.42 10.43 -13.83
N GLU A 96 2.72 10.61 -14.06
CA GLU A 96 3.57 9.58 -14.64
C GLU A 96 3.68 8.35 -13.72
N ARG A 97 3.92 8.55 -12.42
CA ARG A 97 3.92 7.46 -11.42
C ARG A 97 2.54 6.80 -11.29
N MET A 98 1.45 7.56 -11.42
CA MET A 98 0.09 7.03 -11.45
C MET A 98 -0.20 6.18 -12.70
N ASP A 99 0.29 6.60 -13.86
CA ASP A 99 0.14 5.87 -15.11
C ASP A 99 0.98 4.58 -15.09
N GLU A 100 2.21 4.63 -14.56
CA GLU A 100 3.01 3.43 -14.33
C GLU A 100 2.36 2.47 -13.33
N TYR A 101 1.77 2.98 -12.25
CA TYR A 101 1.04 2.17 -11.28
C TYR A 101 -0.19 1.51 -11.89
N ARG A 102 -1.00 2.25 -12.66
CA ARG A 102 -2.14 1.70 -13.41
C ARG A 102 -1.69 0.61 -14.37
N LYS A 103 -0.58 0.83 -15.09
CA LYS A 103 -0.02 -0.14 -16.03
C LYS A 103 0.42 -1.42 -15.33
N LYS A 104 1.16 -1.33 -14.23
CA LYS A 104 1.56 -2.49 -13.41
C LYS A 104 0.35 -3.24 -12.83
N MET A 105 -0.68 -2.51 -12.40
CA MET A 105 -1.92 -3.12 -11.90
C MET A 105 -2.66 -3.86 -13.01
N GLN A 106 -2.74 -3.27 -14.21
CA GLN A 106 -3.36 -3.90 -15.36
C GLN A 106 -2.58 -5.15 -15.80
N GLU A 107 -1.25 -5.08 -15.86
CA GLU A 107 -0.38 -6.22 -16.15
C GLU A 107 -0.53 -7.34 -15.10
N ALA A 108 -0.66 -7.00 -13.82
CA ALA A 108 -0.92 -7.96 -12.75
C ALA A 108 -2.31 -8.61 -12.88
N MET A 109 -3.34 -7.82 -13.20
CA MET A 109 -4.71 -8.33 -13.45
C MET A 109 -4.80 -9.19 -14.71
N GLU A 110 -4.05 -8.85 -15.77
CA GLU A 110 -3.96 -9.65 -17.00
C GLU A 110 -3.16 -10.94 -16.76
N ALA A 111 -2.11 -10.88 -15.95
CA ALA A 111 -1.37 -12.06 -15.50
C ALA A 111 -2.22 -12.99 -14.63
N GLU A 112 -3.08 -12.44 -13.75
CA GLU A 112 -4.07 -13.23 -13.00
C GLU A 112 -5.15 -13.83 -13.89
N LYS A 113 -5.67 -13.08 -14.89
CA LYS A 113 -6.61 -13.62 -15.88
C LYS A 113 -6.01 -14.77 -16.70
N SER A 114 -4.70 -14.70 -17.01
CA SER A 114 -3.98 -15.79 -17.70
C SER A 114 -3.69 -17.00 -16.81
N LYS A 115 -3.80 -16.86 -15.49
CA LYS A 115 -3.65 -17.92 -14.48
C LYS A 115 -4.98 -18.35 -13.85
N VAL A 116 -6.11 -18.03 -14.50
CA VAL A 116 -7.37 -18.72 -14.20
C VAL A 116 -7.18 -20.16 -14.66
N ILE A 117 -6.73 -21.01 -13.74
CA ILE A 117 -6.97 -22.44 -13.82
C ILE A 117 -8.48 -22.56 -14.00
N ASP A 118 -8.93 -23.14 -15.12
CA ASP A 118 -10.32 -23.54 -15.33
C ASP A 118 -10.68 -24.54 -14.22
N VAL A 119 -11.09 -24.02 -13.07
CA VAL A 119 -11.61 -24.84 -11.98
C VAL A 119 -12.99 -25.25 -12.46
N ALA A 120 -13.06 -26.43 -13.06
CA ALA A 120 -14.33 -27.03 -13.47
C ALA A 120 -15.33 -26.91 -12.30
N PRO A 121 -16.59 -26.52 -12.56
CA PRO A 121 -17.58 -26.34 -11.51
C PRO A 121 -17.64 -27.61 -10.66
N ALA A 122 -17.79 -27.49 -9.33
CA ALA A 122 -17.80 -28.62 -8.40
C ALA A 122 -18.84 -29.73 -8.74
N GLY A 123 -19.79 -29.45 -9.65
CA GLY A 123 -20.69 -30.44 -10.24
C GLY A 123 -20.05 -31.43 -11.23
N PHE A 124 -18.88 -31.13 -11.81
CA PHE A 124 -18.21 -32.00 -12.80
C PHE A 124 -17.52 -33.20 -12.14
N VAL A 125 -16.96 -33.00 -10.93
CA VAL A 125 -16.38 -34.09 -10.11
C VAL A 125 -17.47 -35.09 -9.68
N ASN A 126 -18.69 -34.60 -9.42
CA ASN A 126 -19.82 -35.43 -9.03
C ASN A 126 -20.38 -36.28 -10.19
N GLN A 127 -20.21 -35.85 -11.44
CA GLN A 127 -20.61 -36.65 -12.61
C GLN A 127 -19.61 -37.77 -12.92
N LEU A 128 -18.30 -37.50 -12.79
CA LEU A 128 -17.25 -38.52 -12.95
C LEU A 128 -17.28 -39.60 -11.86
N GLY A 129 -17.78 -39.27 -10.66
CA GLY A 129 -17.96 -40.22 -9.56
C GLY A 129 -19.17 -41.15 -9.71
N GLN A 130 -20.20 -40.75 -10.47
CA GLN A 130 -21.42 -41.55 -10.63
C GLN A 130 -21.33 -42.61 -11.75
N GLU A 131 -20.45 -42.43 -12.75
CA GLU A 131 -20.29 -43.42 -13.83
C GLU A 131 -19.48 -44.67 -13.44
N ARG A 132 -18.77 -44.67 -12.30
CA ARG A 132 -18.05 -45.87 -11.81
C ARG A 132 -18.90 -46.78 -10.90
N GLY A 133 -20.22 -46.56 -10.83
CA GLY A 133 -21.10 -47.17 -9.83
C GLY A 133 -22.15 -48.16 -10.34
N SER A 134 -22.21 -48.56 -11.62
CA SER A 134 -23.26 -49.46 -12.08
C SER A 134 -22.86 -50.42 -13.19
N LYS A 135 -22.26 -51.56 -12.82
CA LYS A 135 -22.49 -52.85 -13.49
C LYS A 135 -22.42 -54.00 -12.47
N LYS A 136 -23.57 -54.29 -11.82
CA LYS A 136 -23.90 -55.64 -11.36
C LYS A 136 -24.12 -56.51 -12.61
N GLY A 137 -23.39 -57.61 -12.75
CA GLY A 137 -23.61 -58.57 -13.84
C GLY A 137 -22.82 -59.86 -13.67
N LYS A 138 -23.42 -60.83 -12.96
CA LYS A 138 -23.24 -62.29 -12.95
C LYS A 138 -21.97 -62.93 -13.57
N ILE A 139 -21.31 -63.73 -12.73
CA ILE A 139 -20.48 -64.90 -13.07
C ILE A 139 -21.34 -65.90 -13.86
N LEU A 140 -20.81 -66.46 -14.95
CA LEU A 140 -21.13 -67.80 -15.45
C LEU A 140 -19.88 -68.40 -16.15
N PHE A 141 -19.75 -69.71 -15.95
CA PHE A 141 -18.65 -70.64 -16.24
C PHE A 141 -18.00 -70.56 -17.63
#